data_AF-A0A9Q1K0Q5-F1
#
_entry.id   AF-A0A9Q1K0Q5-F1
#
_cell.length_a   1.000
_cell.length_b   1.000
_cell.length_c   1.000
_cell.angle_alpha   90.00
_cell.angle_beta   90.00
_cell.angle_gamma   90.00
#
_symmetry.space_group_name_H-M   'P 1'
#
loop_
_entity.id
_entity.type
_entity.pdbx_description
1 polymer ?
#
loop_
_entity_poly.entity_id
_entity_poly.type
_entity_poly.pdbx_seq_one_letter_code
_entity_poly.pdbx_strand_id
1 'polypeptide(L)'
;MAEQEKEEEKKQEQQPNGNRKATKRAETTEEEEGKKNSQQRRKRNGDSYLEICGGQTSIRPYWRCYFPNTQAIIYVVDSSDTDRLGIAKDEFHAILQEEELKGAVVLIFANKQDLPGALDAAAVTESLELHKIKNRQWAIFKTSATKGEGLYEGLDW
;
A
#
# COMPACT_ATOMS: atom_id res chain seq x y z
N MET A 1 28.09 -7.87 -59.43
CA MET A 1 28.65 -6.55 -59.08
C MET A 1 28.29 -5.59 -60.20
N ALA A 2 27.08 -5.04 -60.17
CA ALA A 2 26.66 -3.90 -60.96
C ALA A 2 25.46 -3.29 -60.21
N GLU A 3 25.73 -2.18 -59.53
CA GLU A 3 24.78 -1.47 -58.68
C GLU A 3 23.70 -0.76 -59.50
N GLN A 4 22.52 -0.73 -58.91
CA GLN A 4 21.26 -0.21 -59.42
C GLN A 4 21.10 1.26 -59.00
N GLU A 5 20.75 2.13 -59.95
CA GLU A 5 20.23 3.46 -59.66
C GLU A 5 19.04 3.78 -60.58
N LYS A 6 17.96 4.26 -59.93
CA LYS A 6 16.97 5.26 -60.37
C LYS A 6 15.56 4.89 -60.87
N GLU A 7 14.66 5.71 -60.31
CA GLU A 7 13.35 6.21 -60.75
C GLU A 7 12.14 5.25 -60.62
N GLU A 8 11.28 5.41 -59.61
CA GLU A 8 10.29 6.49 -59.39
C GLU A 8 9.47 6.84 -60.64
N GLU A 9 8.28 6.23 -60.79
CA GLU A 9 6.99 6.95 -60.66
C GLU A 9 5.77 6.08 -61.03
N LYS A 10 4.67 6.40 -60.35
CA LYS A 10 3.25 6.17 -60.69
C LYS A 10 2.68 4.76 -60.60
N LYS A 11 1.90 4.55 -59.53
CA LYS A 11 0.45 4.28 -59.64
C LYS A 11 -0.31 4.88 -58.43
N GLN A 12 -1.03 5.98 -58.69
CA GLN A 12 -2.31 6.36 -58.04
C GLN A 12 -3.30 5.17 -58.23
N GLU A 13 -4.26 4.80 -57.39
CA GLU A 13 -5.21 5.55 -56.55
C GLU A 13 -6.03 4.49 -55.77
N GLN A 14 -6.33 4.73 -54.49
CA GLN A 14 -7.59 4.37 -53.82
C GLN A 14 -7.55 4.80 -52.33
N GLN A 15 -8.41 5.76 -51.97
CA GLN A 15 -8.90 5.99 -50.61
C GLN A 15 -10.36 5.47 -50.52
N PRO A 16 -11.04 5.40 -49.35
CA PRO A 16 -10.59 5.60 -47.97
C PRO A 16 -10.92 4.40 -47.06
N ASN A 17 -10.21 4.20 -45.95
CA ASN A 17 -10.82 3.46 -44.83
C ASN A 17 -10.26 3.88 -43.48
N GLY A 18 -11.14 4.46 -42.67
CA GLY A 18 -11.46 3.97 -41.33
C GLY A 18 -10.33 3.84 -40.30
N ASN A 19 -10.48 4.63 -39.24
CA ASN A 19 -9.94 4.44 -37.90
C ASN A 19 -8.44 4.73 -37.67
N ARG A 20 -8.20 5.93 -37.14
CA ARG A 20 -7.09 6.19 -36.21
C ARG A 20 -7.30 5.35 -34.96
N LYS A 21 -6.49 4.31 -34.76
CA LYS A 21 -6.11 3.86 -33.42
C LYS A 21 -4.59 3.94 -33.31
N ALA A 22 -4.15 4.89 -32.49
CA ALA A 22 -2.78 5.05 -32.06
C ALA A 22 -2.34 3.79 -31.29
N THR A 23 -1.37 3.08 -31.84
CA THR A 23 -0.60 2.07 -31.11
C THR A 23 0.46 2.79 -30.27
N LYS A 24 0.13 3.07 -29.00
CA LYS A 24 1.12 3.45 -28.00
C LYS A 24 1.95 2.21 -27.64
N ARG A 25 3.27 2.37 -27.80
CA ARG A 25 4.33 1.44 -27.40
C ARG A 25 4.18 1.05 -25.92
N ALA A 26 4.49 -0.21 -25.66
CA ALA A 26 4.47 -0.86 -24.36
C ALA A 26 5.54 -0.27 -23.41
N GLU A 27 5.06 0.32 -22.33
CA GLU A 27 5.81 0.63 -21.10
C GLU A 27 4.88 0.32 -19.92
N THR A 28 4.50 -0.95 -19.77
CA THR A 28 3.78 -1.45 -18.59
C THR A 28 4.10 -2.93 -18.46
N THR A 29 5.15 -3.29 -17.72
CA THR A 29 5.35 -4.69 -17.31
C THR A 29 6.14 -4.86 -16.02
N GLU A 30 6.89 -3.86 -15.55
CA GLU A 30 7.65 -4.01 -14.30
C GLU A 30 6.86 -3.59 -13.03
N GLU A 31 5.84 -2.74 -13.16
CA GLU A 31 5.02 -2.31 -12.00
C GLU A 31 3.91 -3.31 -11.59
N GLU A 32 3.54 -4.25 -12.47
CA GLU A 32 2.51 -5.25 -12.14
C GLU A 32 3.06 -6.49 -11.43
N GLU A 33 4.33 -6.82 -11.62
CA GLU A 33 4.96 -7.96 -10.93
C GLU A 33 5.19 -7.69 -9.44
N GLY A 34 5.44 -6.42 -9.06
CA GLY A 34 5.53 -6.01 -7.66
C GLY A 34 4.23 -6.18 -6.87
N LYS A 35 3.06 -6.13 -7.54
CA LYS A 35 1.74 -6.28 -6.91
C LYS A 35 1.32 -7.73 -6.69
N LYS A 36 1.92 -8.68 -7.42
CA LYS A 36 1.64 -10.12 -7.24
C LYS A 36 2.43 -10.73 -6.09
N ASN A 37 3.55 -10.13 -5.67
CA ASN A 37 4.41 -10.68 -4.62
C ASN A 37 3.92 -10.43 -3.17
N SER A 38 2.90 -9.59 -2.96
CA SER A 38 2.21 -9.50 -1.67
C SER A 38 1.13 -10.57 -1.46
N GLN A 39 0.73 -11.29 -2.52
CA GLN A 39 -0.41 -12.22 -2.46
C GLN A 39 -0.09 -13.63 -1.95
N GLN A 40 1.14 -13.93 -1.51
CA GLN A 40 1.43 -15.29 -1.10
C GLN A 40 2.49 -15.40 -0.01
N ARG A 41 2.10 -15.22 1.26
CA ARG A 41 2.85 -15.79 2.40
C ARG A 41 1.98 -16.12 3.62
N ARG A 42 1.63 -17.42 3.65
CA ARG A 42 1.47 -18.33 4.81
C ARG A 42 0.28 -18.11 5.76
N LYS A 43 -0.84 -18.76 5.44
CA LYS A 43 -1.67 -19.43 6.45
C LYS A 43 -0.80 -20.46 7.20
N ARG A 44 -0.30 -20.13 8.37
CA ARG A 44 0.15 -21.13 9.35
C ARG A 44 -0.51 -20.78 10.68
N ASN A 45 -1.33 -21.71 11.16
CA ASN A 45 -2.06 -21.68 12.42
C ASN A 45 -3.05 -20.52 12.59
N GLY A 46 -4.28 -20.68 12.06
CA GLY A 46 -5.51 -20.14 12.66
C GLY A 46 -5.71 -18.62 12.77
N ASP A 47 -4.65 -17.83 12.75
CA ASP A 47 -4.67 -16.42 13.09
C ASP A 47 -4.52 -15.57 11.84
N SER A 48 -5.55 -14.79 11.54
CA SER A 48 -5.59 -13.85 10.42
C SER A 48 -5.38 -12.43 10.90
N TYR A 49 -4.33 -11.79 10.39
CA TYR A 49 -4.01 -10.38 10.60
C TYR A 49 -4.06 -9.62 9.27
N LEU A 50 -4.52 -8.37 9.34
CA LEU A 50 -4.58 -7.45 8.21
C LEU A 50 -3.45 -6.43 8.32
N GLU A 51 -2.59 -6.35 7.29
CA GLU A 51 -1.58 -5.31 7.16
C GLU A 51 -2.12 -4.15 6.30
N ILE A 52 -2.14 -2.94 6.88
CA ILE A 52 -2.59 -1.74 6.19
C ILE A 52 -1.42 -0.77 6.04
N CYS A 53 -0.89 -0.66 4.82
CA CYS A 53 0.06 0.39 4.47
C CYS A 53 -0.70 1.62 3.94
N GLY A 54 -0.62 2.76 4.62
CA GLY A 54 -1.38 3.99 4.32
C GLY A 54 -1.05 4.73 3.01
N GLY A 55 -0.42 4.07 2.02
CA GLY A 55 0.18 4.75 0.87
C GLY A 55 -0.66 4.83 -0.41
N GLN A 56 -1.59 3.90 -0.66
CA GLN A 56 -2.27 3.82 -1.96
C GLN A 56 -3.79 3.78 -1.85
N THR A 57 -4.43 4.91 -2.14
CA THR A 57 -5.90 5.10 -2.08
C THR A 57 -6.67 4.16 -3.01
N SER A 58 -6.06 3.72 -4.10
CA SER A 58 -6.72 2.92 -5.14
C SER A 58 -7.07 1.49 -4.71
N ILE A 59 -6.45 0.93 -3.67
CA ILE A 59 -6.73 -0.43 -3.20
C ILE A 59 -7.72 -0.50 -2.04
N ARG A 60 -8.08 0.66 -1.46
CA ARG A 60 -8.99 0.77 -0.29
C ARG A 60 -10.37 0.12 -0.48
N PRO A 61 -11.00 0.13 -1.67
CA PRO A 61 -12.27 -0.56 -1.88
C PRO A 61 -12.19 -2.07 -1.62
N TYR A 62 -11.00 -2.68 -1.75
CA TYR A 62 -10.80 -4.11 -1.57
C TYR A 62 -10.54 -4.51 -0.12
N TRP A 63 -10.25 -3.57 0.79
CA TRP A 63 -9.92 -3.92 2.18
C TRP A 63 -11.07 -4.63 2.90
N ARG A 64 -12.31 -4.32 2.52
CA ARG A 64 -13.52 -4.92 3.11
C ARG A 64 -13.59 -6.43 2.97
N CYS A 65 -12.95 -7.05 1.96
CA CYS A 65 -12.96 -8.50 1.85
C CYS A 65 -12.08 -9.21 2.88
N TYR A 66 -11.23 -8.48 3.61
CA TYR A 66 -10.34 -9.02 4.64
C TYR A 66 -10.88 -8.83 6.06
N PHE A 67 -11.88 -7.98 6.28
CA PHE A 67 -12.38 -7.69 7.63
C PHE A 67 -13.00 -8.90 8.34
N PRO A 68 -13.79 -9.77 7.67
CA PRO A 68 -14.39 -10.91 8.33
C PRO A 68 -13.34 -11.83 8.97
N ASN A 69 -13.54 -12.17 10.25
CA ASN A 69 -12.67 -13.02 11.07
C ASN A 69 -11.24 -12.47 11.30
N THR A 70 -11.01 -11.17 11.12
CA THR A 70 -9.74 -10.56 11.52
C THR A 70 -9.64 -10.46 13.04
N GLN A 71 -8.58 -11.03 13.63
CA GLN A 71 -8.33 -10.96 15.08
C GLN A 71 -7.41 -9.79 15.45
N ALA A 72 -6.55 -9.35 14.53
CA ALA A 72 -5.60 -8.28 14.77
C ALA A 72 -5.43 -7.40 13.53
N ILE A 73 -5.31 -6.09 13.76
CA ILE A 73 -5.00 -5.08 12.75
C ILE A 73 -3.58 -4.61 12.99
N ILE A 74 -2.72 -4.69 11.98
CA ILE A 74 -1.38 -4.10 12.01
C ILE A 74 -1.41 -2.85 11.15
N TYR A 75 -1.31 -1.69 11.79
CA TYR A 75 -1.34 -0.39 11.14
C TYR A 75 0.06 0.21 11.10
N VAL A 76 0.60 0.39 9.89
CA VAL A 76 1.98 0.88 9.70
C VAL A 76 1.96 2.36 9.33
N VAL A 77 2.58 3.17 10.18
CA VAL A 77 2.67 4.62 10.05
C VAL A 77 4.07 4.99 9.60
N ASP A 78 4.17 5.80 8.54
CA ASP A 78 5.42 6.44 8.18
C ASP A 78 5.70 7.60 9.14
N SER A 79 6.58 7.40 10.12
CA SER A 79 6.86 8.43 11.13
C SER A 79 7.62 9.63 10.57
N SER A 80 8.22 9.52 9.38
CA SER A 80 8.95 10.62 8.74
C SER A 80 8.03 11.56 7.94
N ASP A 81 6.80 11.12 7.64
CA ASP A 81 5.88 11.86 6.78
C ASP A 81 4.76 12.50 7.60
N THR A 82 5.06 13.65 8.17
CA THR A 82 4.13 14.40 9.02
C THR A 82 2.95 14.98 8.26
N ASP A 83 3.13 15.29 6.98
CA ASP A 83 2.10 15.94 6.15
C ASP A 83 0.93 14.99 5.86
N ARG A 84 1.21 13.69 5.70
CA ARG A 84 0.18 12.68 5.47
C ARG A 84 -0.40 12.07 6.74
N LEU A 85 0.10 12.44 7.91
CA LEU A 85 -0.31 11.85 9.18
C LEU A 85 -1.79 12.14 9.51
N GLY A 86 -2.30 13.31 9.14
CA GLY A 86 -3.72 13.66 9.30
C GLY A 86 -4.63 12.77 8.46
N ILE A 87 -4.22 12.48 7.22
CA ILE A 87 -4.95 11.58 6.32
C ILE A 87 -4.92 10.14 6.86
N ALA A 88 -3.74 9.70 7.34
CA ALA A 88 -3.58 8.38 7.97
C ALA A 88 -4.48 8.23 9.20
N LYS A 89 -4.57 9.27 10.05
CA LYS A 89 -5.49 9.30 11.19
C LYS A 89 -6.93 9.07 10.76
N ASP A 90 -7.43 9.86 9.80
CA ASP A 90 -8.83 9.77 9.38
C ASP A 90 -9.17 8.38 8.81
N GLU A 91 -8.24 7.78 8.06
CA GLU A 91 -8.38 6.41 7.54
C GLU A 91 -8.35 5.35 8.64
N PHE A 92 -7.43 5.49 9.58
CA PHE A 92 -7.30 4.59 10.70
C PHE A 92 -8.59 4.55 11.51
N HIS A 93 -9.16 5.71 11.87
CA HIS A 93 -10.44 5.77 12.57
C HIS A 93 -11.60 5.25 11.73
N ALA A 94 -11.60 5.44 10.41
CA ALA A 94 -12.61 4.88 9.53
C ALA A 94 -12.58 3.34 9.53
N ILE A 95 -11.39 2.73 9.51
CA ILE A 95 -11.23 1.26 9.61
C ILE A 95 -11.75 0.75 10.95
N LEU A 96 -11.45 1.44 12.06
CA LEU A 96 -11.87 1.03 13.39
C LEU A 96 -13.39 1.13 13.63
N GLN A 97 -14.12 1.86 12.80
CA GLN A 97 -15.58 1.97 12.85
C GLN A 97 -16.31 0.78 12.23
N GLU A 98 -15.63 -0.06 11.46
CA GLU A 98 -16.23 -1.23 10.80
C GLU A 98 -16.63 -2.29 11.85
N GLU A 99 -17.85 -2.81 11.73
CA GLU A 99 -18.46 -3.73 12.70
C GLU A 99 -17.67 -5.03 12.82
N GLU A 100 -17.22 -5.54 11.67
CA GLU A 100 -16.43 -6.77 11.53
C GLU A 100 -15.09 -6.71 12.27
N LEU A 101 -14.59 -5.49 12.53
CA LEU A 101 -13.30 -5.26 13.18
C LEU A 101 -13.42 -4.88 14.66
N LYS A 102 -14.61 -4.84 15.24
CA LYS A 102 -14.79 -4.46 16.66
C LYS A 102 -14.03 -5.35 17.64
N GLY A 103 -13.89 -6.64 17.33
CA GLY A 103 -13.18 -7.60 18.17
C GLY A 103 -11.66 -7.61 17.96
N ALA A 104 -11.15 -6.90 16.95
CA ALA A 104 -9.73 -6.97 16.60
C ALA A 104 -8.86 -6.08 17.48
N VAL A 105 -7.75 -6.64 17.98
CA VAL A 105 -6.69 -5.87 18.64
C VAL A 105 -5.93 -5.04 17.60
N VAL A 106 -5.29 -3.95 18.03
CA VAL A 106 -4.61 -3.03 17.11
C VAL A 106 -3.15 -2.88 17.47
N LEU A 107 -2.27 -3.26 16.56
CA LEU A 107 -0.84 -3.03 16.65
C LEU A 107 -0.47 -1.87 15.72
N ILE A 108 0.19 -0.85 16.25
CA ILE A 108 0.69 0.28 15.47
C ILE A 108 2.20 0.20 15.36
N PHE A 109 2.72 0.26 14.13
CA PHE A 109 4.14 0.42 13.88
C PHE A 109 4.45 1.86 13.49
N ALA A 110 5.14 2.58 14.38
CA ALA A 110 5.75 3.87 14.09
C ALA A 110 7.05 3.63 13.31
N ASN A 111 6.92 3.47 12.00
CA ASN A 111 7.96 2.99 11.11
C ASN A 111 8.86 4.11 10.57
N LYS A 112 10.04 3.71 10.06
CA LYS A 112 11.09 4.59 9.54
C LYS A 112 11.81 5.42 10.60
N GLN A 113 11.97 4.87 11.80
CA GLN A 113 12.73 5.50 12.88
C GLN A 113 14.22 5.69 12.55
N ASP A 114 14.70 5.08 11.47
CA ASP A 114 16.04 5.29 10.92
C ASP A 114 16.22 6.63 10.17
N LEU A 115 15.12 7.31 9.80
CA LEU A 115 15.17 8.56 9.07
C LEU A 115 15.24 9.79 10.00
N PRO A 116 15.99 10.84 9.63
CA PRO A 116 15.99 12.08 10.39
C PRO A 116 14.61 12.74 10.33
N GLY A 117 14.15 13.25 11.47
CA GLY A 117 12.82 13.87 11.58
C GLY A 117 11.67 12.88 11.77
N ALA A 118 11.95 11.59 11.94
CA ALA A 118 10.93 10.61 12.31
C ALA A 118 10.32 10.94 13.67
N LEU A 119 8.99 11.02 13.71
CA LEU A 119 8.22 11.18 14.94
C LEU A 119 8.40 9.98 15.85
N ASP A 120 8.47 10.24 17.15
CA ASP A 120 8.51 9.17 18.14
C ASP A 120 7.11 8.58 18.38
N ALA A 121 7.06 7.45 19.10
CA ALA A 121 5.81 6.79 19.40
C ALA A 121 4.81 7.69 20.15
N ALA A 122 5.28 8.59 21.02
CA ALA A 122 4.41 9.53 21.73
C ALA A 122 3.77 10.54 20.78
N ALA A 123 4.55 11.15 19.89
CA ALA A 123 4.03 12.08 18.89
C ALA A 123 3.07 11.40 17.90
N VAL A 124 3.36 10.16 17.48
CA VAL A 124 2.45 9.38 16.64
C VAL A 124 1.15 9.03 17.39
N THR A 125 1.24 8.69 18.68
CA THR A 125 0.08 8.40 19.54
C THR A 125 -0.86 9.60 19.63
N GLU A 126 -0.31 10.79 19.83
CA GLU A 126 -1.08 12.05 19.85
C GLU A 126 -1.68 12.34 18.48
N SER A 127 -0.89 12.22 17.41
CA SER A 127 -1.34 12.56 16.05
C SER A 127 -2.44 11.64 15.52
N LEU A 128 -2.39 10.36 15.88
CA LEU A 128 -3.45 9.39 15.56
C LEU A 128 -4.60 9.40 16.56
N GLU A 129 -4.50 10.19 17.63
CA GLU A 129 -5.48 10.29 18.71
C GLU A 129 -5.81 8.91 19.33
N LEU A 130 -4.80 8.07 19.54
CA LEU A 130 -4.98 6.70 20.05
C LEU A 130 -5.64 6.69 21.45
N HIS A 131 -5.46 7.75 22.23
CA HIS A 131 -6.10 7.95 23.53
C HIS A 131 -7.65 7.97 23.46
N LYS A 132 -8.24 8.22 22.28
CA LYS A 132 -9.70 8.14 22.07
C LYS A 132 -10.20 6.70 21.98
N ILE A 133 -9.31 5.74 21.70
CA ILE A 133 -9.65 4.33 21.56
C ILE A 133 -9.68 3.70 22.95
N LYS A 134 -10.90 3.51 23.48
CA LYS A 134 -11.15 2.92 24.80
C LYS A 134 -11.82 1.55 24.74
N ASN A 135 -12.32 1.17 23.58
CA ASN A 135 -13.15 -0.03 23.37
C ASN A 135 -12.36 -1.25 22.89
N ARG A 136 -11.03 -1.14 22.74
CA ARG A 136 -10.16 -2.24 22.29
C ARG A 136 -8.74 -2.04 22.79
N GLN A 137 -7.99 -3.14 22.85
CA GLN A 137 -6.56 -3.12 23.18
C GLN A 137 -5.76 -2.62 21.98
N TRP A 138 -4.77 -1.78 22.26
CA TRP A 138 -3.82 -1.33 21.26
C TRP A 138 -2.42 -1.14 21.86
N ALA A 139 -1.41 -1.30 21.01
CA ALA A 139 -0.02 -1.00 21.35
C ALA A 139 0.70 -0.34 20.18
N ILE A 140 1.73 0.45 20.50
CA ILE A 140 2.55 1.13 19.50
C ILE A 140 4.03 0.81 19.73
N PHE A 141 4.71 0.45 18.64
CA PHE A 141 6.13 0.13 18.65
C PHE A 141 6.88 0.99 17.64
N LYS A 142 8.05 1.47 18.06
CA LYS A 142 9.01 2.15 17.18
C LYS A 142 9.67 1.10 16.32
N THR A 143 9.63 1.26 14.99
CA THR A 143 10.20 0.27 14.08
C THR A 143 11.04 0.87 12.97
N SER A 144 12.00 0.09 12.51
CA SER A 144 12.68 0.32 11.24
C SER A 144 12.56 -0.94 10.40
N ALA A 145 11.66 -0.93 9.43
CA ALA A 145 11.44 -2.08 8.55
C ALA A 145 12.70 -2.47 7.74
N THR A 146 13.57 -1.50 7.44
CA THR A 146 14.82 -1.72 6.70
C THR A 146 15.89 -2.39 7.54
N LYS A 147 15.94 -2.08 8.85
CA LYS A 147 16.89 -2.68 9.80
C LYS A 147 16.33 -3.89 10.53
N GLY A 148 15.01 -4.09 10.50
CA GLY A 148 14.29 -5.11 11.24
C GLY A 148 14.09 -4.81 12.73
N GLU A 149 14.42 -3.60 13.19
CA GLU A 149 14.33 -3.18 14.58
C GLU A 149 12.86 -2.97 15.00
N GLY A 150 12.48 -3.45 16.18
CA GLY A 150 11.16 -3.25 16.79
C GLY A 150 10.03 -4.11 16.20
N LEU A 151 10.29 -4.84 15.11
CA LEU A 151 9.27 -5.67 14.45
C LEU A 151 8.92 -6.91 15.28
N TYR A 152 9.92 -7.58 15.85
CA TYR A 152 9.70 -8.80 16.62
C TYR A 152 8.97 -8.50 17.92
N GLU A 153 9.37 -7.43 18.60
CA GLU A 153 8.77 -6.97 19.85
C GLU A 153 7.30 -6.63 19.67
N GLY A 154 6.93 -5.99 18.55
CA GLY A 154 5.52 -5.70 18.27
C GLY A 154 4.70 -6.92 17.88
N LEU A 155 5.30 -7.91 17.22
CA LEU A 155 4.61 -9.15 16.84
C LEU A 155 4.47 -10.15 18.00
N ASP A 156 5.29 -10.02 19.05
CA ASP A 156 5.24 -10.86 20.26
C ASP A 156 4.21 -10.37 21.31
N TRP A 157 3.75 -9.12 21.17
CA TRP A 157 2.74 -8.49 22.04
C TRP A 157 1.34 -9.10 21.87
#